data_AF-A0A0R3S3T5-F1
#
_entry.id   AF-A0A0R3S3T5-F1
#
_cell.length_a   1.000
_cell.length_b   1.000
_cell.length_c   1.000
_cell.angle_alpha   90.00
_cell.angle_beta   90.00
_cell.angle_gamma   90.00
#
_symmetry.space_group_name_H-M   'P 1'
#
loop_
_entity.id
_entity.type
_entity.pdbx_description
1 polymer ?
#
loop_
_entity_poly.entity_id
_entity_poly.type
_entity_poly.pdbx_seq_one_letter_code
_entity_poly.pdbx_strand_id
1 'polypeptide(L)'
;MLAESNWRWDVVHACTNVLCLTLVVAFVVAQILSLFGKAKIRKRSMATIQPEQKCAPQPEMTDRQIGDVIESVVNYREVFGVKKVPYHRLRLHDDEALLRSQLFYENMKMRRCVQEFSPRPVPSKLIQNIIKSAGMAPSAGNLQPWMFCVVSSSELKAAIRNIVEEEERSTYSKKMGADWVLDVAELKVIWSRPYLTEAPHLIVVMKQVEFAAHLINDSNELTSTHYNQISLGITVGILIAALQDAGLATSITYPLYGGEKIRKHLKRPPNEEVFLLLPVGFPAKNATVPDLKRKSLEEIIRCYA
;
A
#
# COMPACT_ATOMS: atom_id res chain seq x y z
N MET A 1 -63.16 51.35 9.21
CA MET A 1 -62.92 50.06 9.87
C MET A 1 -61.83 49.35 9.12
N LEU A 2 -60.64 49.20 9.72
CA LEU A 2 -59.58 48.20 9.45
C LEU A 2 -58.25 48.75 9.97
N ALA A 3 -57.97 48.56 11.27
CA ALA A 3 -56.66 48.83 11.87
C ALA A 3 -56.46 48.04 13.17
N GLU A 4 -56.66 46.72 13.17
CA GLU A 4 -56.38 45.89 14.37
C GLU A 4 -55.74 44.51 14.10
N SER A 5 -55.20 44.23 12.90
CA SER A 5 -54.69 42.88 12.58
C SER A 5 -53.17 42.71 12.39
N ASN A 6 -52.34 43.76 12.52
CA ASN A 6 -50.90 43.62 12.29
C ASN A 6 -50.07 43.33 13.54
N TRP A 7 -50.54 43.67 14.75
CA TRP A 7 -49.73 43.53 15.97
C TRP A 7 -49.43 42.07 16.35
N ARG A 8 -50.35 41.14 16.04
CA ARG A 8 -50.17 39.71 16.39
C ARG A 8 -49.08 39.01 15.58
N TRP A 9 -48.84 39.42 14.33
CA TRP A 9 -47.81 38.80 13.49
C TRP A 9 -46.41 39.35 13.79
N ASP A 10 -46.30 40.64 14.11
CA ASP A 10 -45.02 41.25 14.50
C ASP A 10 -44.49 40.67 15.81
N VAL A 11 -45.37 40.40 16.79
CA VAL A 11 -44.98 39.74 18.05
C VAL A 11 -44.55 38.29 17.80
N VAL A 12 -45.23 37.56 16.92
CA VAL A 12 -44.86 36.17 16.58
C VAL A 12 -43.52 36.14 15.84
N HIS A 13 -43.31 37.02 14.86
CA HIS A 13 -42.02 37.11 14.15
C HIS A 13 -40.89 37.56 15.08
N ALA A 14 -41.13 38.51 15.98
CA ALA A 14 -40.16 38.91 17.00
C ALA A 14 -39.80 37.73 17.94
N CYS A 15 -40.80 37.00 18.44
CA CYS A 15 -40.56 35.82 19.28
C CYS A 15 -39.80 34.71 18.53
N THR A 16 -40.11 34.49 17.25
CA THR A 16 -39.46 33.46 16.43
C THR A 16 -38.00 33.85 16.12
N ASN A 17 -37.73 35.12 15.85
CA ASN A 17 -36.38 35.63 15.63
C ASN A 17 -35.55 35.60 16.91
N VAL A 18 -36.13 35.92 18.07
CA VAL A 18 -35.46 35.80 19.37
C VAL A 18 -35.15 34.32 19.68
N LEU A 19 -36.06 33.40 19.37
CA LEU A 19 -35.82 31.97 19.53
C LEU A 19 -34.71 31.45 18.60
N CYS A 20 -34.69 31.87 17.33
CA CYS A 20 -33.62 31.52 16.40
C CYS A 20 -32.27 32.11 16.84
N LEU A 21 -32.24 33.38 17.27
CA LEU A 21 -31.02 34.03 17.71
C LEU A 21 -30.45 33.36 18.97
N THR A 22 -31.31 32.98 19.91
CA THR A 22 -30.90 32.26 21.14
C THR A 22 -30.37 30.86 20.83
N LEU A 23 -30.95 30.14 19.87
CA LEU A 23 -30.44 28.83 19.43
C LEU A 23 -29.08 28.95 18.72
N VAL A 24 -28.89 29.95 17.86
CA VAL A 24 -27.62 30.20 17.17
C VAL A 24 -26.53 30.61 18.17
N VAL A 25 -26.85 31.49 19.12
CA VAL A 25 -25.93 31.88 20.20
C VAL A 25 -25.57 30.68 21.07
N ALA A 26 -26.53 29.83 21.44
CA ALA A 26 -26.27 28.61 22.20
C ALA A 26 -25.36 27.63 21.44
N PHE A 27 -25.55 27.48 20.12
CA PHE A 27 -24.71 26.64 19.28
C PHE A 27 -23.27 27.17 19.16
N VAL A 28 -23.10 28.49 18.97
CA VAL A 28 -21.78 29.14 18.93
C VAL A 28 -21.09 29.05 20.29
N VAL A 29 -21.81 29.25 21.40
CA VAL A 29 -21.28 29.06 22.76
C VAL A 29 -20.86 27.61 23.00
N ALA A 30 -21.65 26.62 22.55
CA ALA A 30 -21.28 25.20 22.65
C ALA A 30 -20.02 24.85 21.83
N GLN A 31 -19.87 25.41 20.62
CA GLN A 31 -18.67 25.26 19.79
C GLN A 31 -17.45 25.88 20.47
N ILE A 32 -17.57 27.10 21.00
CA ILE A 32 -16.50 27.80 21.74
C ILE A 32 -16.13 27.03 23.02
N LEU A 33 -17.11 26.56 23.79
CA LEU A 33 -16.87 25.73 24.99
C LEU A 33 -16.20 24.39 24.63
N SER A 34 -16.50 23.80 23.48
CA SER A 34 -15.83 22.58 23.01
C SER A 34 -14.34 22.81 22.64
N LEU A 35 -14.01 24.02 22.17
CA LEU A 35 -12.64 24.42 21.88
C LEU A 35 -11.84 24.64 23.17
N PHE A 36 -12.46 25.19 24.22
CA PHE A 36 -11.84 25.32 25.54
C PHE A 36 -11.83 24.01 26.35
N GLY A 37 -12.74 23.07 26.09
CA GLY A 37 -12.78 21.74 26.71
C GLY A 37 -11.64 20.82 26.28
N LYS A 38 -11.11 20.98 25.07
CA LYS A 38 -9.95 20.22 24.58
C LYS A 38 -8.60 20.75 25.10
N ALA A 39 -8.57 21.94 25.70
CA ALA A 39 -7.37 22.51 26.31
C ALA A 39 -7.13 22.03 27.77
N LYS A 40 -8.06 21.28 28.38
CA LYS A 40 -8.00 20.88 29.81
C LYS A 40 -7.60 19.42 30.08
N ILE A 41 -7.24 18.64 29.06
CA ILE A 41 -6.65 17.29 29.22
C ILE A 41 -5.11 17.30 29.11
N ARG A 42 -4.49 18.45 28.84
CA ARG A 42 -3.03 18.57 28.72
C ARG A 42 -2.47 19.59 29.70
N LYS A 43 -2.50 19.26 31.00
CA LYS A 43 -1.60 19.70 32.10
C LYS A 43 -2.34 19.68 33.44
N ARG A 44 -2.13 18.63 34.22
CA ARG A 44 -2.09 18.69 35.69
C ARG A 44 -1.39 17.45 36.24
N SER A 45 -0.11 17.56 36.52
CA SER A 45 0.35 17.57 37.91
C SER A 45 1.80 18.06 37.98
N MET A 46 1.95 19.36 38.23
CA MET A 46 3.02 19.91 39.05
C MET A 46 2.33 20.86 40.03
N ALA A 47 2.36 20.54 41.33
CA ALA A 47 2.14 21.49 42.41
C ALA A 47 2.79 20.96 43.69
N THR A 48 3.99 21.50 43.92
CA THR A 48 4.56 22.04 45.17
C THR A 48 4.11 21.49 46.53
N ILE A 49 5.13 21.10 47.29
CA ILE A 49 5.19 20.53 48.65
C ILE A 49 5.04 21.61 49.74
N GLN A 50 4.43 21.26 50.89
CA GLN A 50 4.84 21.58 52.29
C GLN A 50 3.74 21.14 53.30
N PRO A 51 4.01 20.91 54.61
CA PRO A 51 5.20 20.36 55.28
C PRO A 51 4.88 19.06 56.10
N GLU A 52 5.92 18.52 56.75
CA GLU A 52 6.10 17.19 57.37
C GLU A 52 5.07 16.69 58.40
N GLN A 53 4.84 15.36 58.42
CA GLN A 53 4.75 14.58 59.66
C GLN A 53 5.24 13.12 59.46
N LYS A 54 6.10 12.70 60.38
CA LYS A 54 7.09 11.60 60.31
C LYS A 54 6.51 10.19 60.21
N CYS A 55 7.13 9.34 59.38
CA CYS A 55 7.15 7.88 59.54
C CYS A 55 8.56 7.33 59.27
N ALA A 56 8.91 6.24 59.95
CA ALA A 56 10.24 5.70 60.26
C ALA A 56 11.20 5.41 59.07
N PRO A 57 12.54 5.30 59.31
CA PRO A 57 13.54 5.31 58.24
C PRO A 57 13.51 4.01 57.42
N GLN A 58 13.36 4.15 56.10
CA GLN A 58 13.68 3.11 55.13
C GLN A 58 15.13 3.29 54.66
N PRO A 59 15.86 2.19 54.36
CA PRO A 59 17.27 2.25 54.02
C PRO A 59 17.49 3.11 52.77
N GLU A 60 18.51 3.95 52.81
CA GLU A 60 18.92 4.86 51.75
C GLU A 60 18.97 4.16 50.38
N MET A 61 18.07 4.54 49.47
CA MET A 61 18.27 4.30 48.05
C MET A 61 19.30 5.33 47.57
N THR A 62 20.55 4.91 47.48
CA THR A 62 21.59 5.61 46.74
C THR A 62 21.17 5.73 45.26
N ASP A 63 21.35 6.91 44.69
CA ASP A 63 21.19 7.14 43.25
C ASP A 63 22.13 6.21 42.46
N ARG A 64 21.58 5.57 41.43
CA ARG A 64 22.33 4.75 40.47
C ARG A 64 23.41 5.60 39.81
N GLN A 65 24.67 5.21 39.93
CA GLN A 65 25.77 5.91 39.27
C GLN A 65 25.82 5.54 37.78
N ILE A 66 26.29 6.49 36.96
CA ILE A 66 26.58 6.24 35.54
C ILE A 66 27.68 5.16 35.48
N GLY A 67 27.29 3.94 35.13
CA GLY A 67 28.15 2.76 35.19
C GLY A 67 27.51 1.51 35.80
N ASP A 68 26.28 1.60 36.33
CA ASP A 68 25.54 0.42 36.77
C ASP A 68 25.39 -0.57 35.60
N VAL A 69 26.07 -1.71 35.71
CA VAL A 69 26.03 -2.79 34.74
C VAL A 69 24.58 -3.28 34.66
N ILE A 70 23.95 -3.01 33.52
CA ILE A 70 22.67 -3.60 33.17
C ILE A 70 22.91 -5.11 33.03
N GLU A 71 22.58 -5.87 34.07
CA GLU A 71 22.53 -7.35 34.03
C GLU A 71 21.30 -7.86 33.24
N SER A 72 20.84 -7.06 32.27
CA SER A 72 19.90 -7.43 31.22
C SER A 72 20.40 -7.03 29.83
N VAL A 73 21.72 -7.02 29.62
CA VAL A 73 22.26 -7.33 28.30
C VAL A 73 21.87 -8.78 28.01
N VAL A 74 20.63 -8.97 27.57
CA VAL A 74 20.18 -10.16 26.86
C VAL A 74 21.26 -10.39 25.82
N ASN A 75 21.98 -11.50 25.98
CA ASN A 75 23.02 -11.89 25.06
C ASN A 75 22.33 -12.12 23.70
N TYR A 76 22.26 -11.09 22.86
CA TYR A 76 21.53 -11.09 21.58
C TYR A 76 21.99 -12.24 20.66
N ARG A 77 23.21 -12.76 20.89
CA ARG A 77 23.74 -13.95 20.20
C ARG A 77 23.01 -15.24 20.55
N GLU A 78 22.45 -15.37 21.74
CA GLU A 78 21.80 -16.59 22.23
C GLU A 78 20.31 -16.66 21.86
N VAL A 79 19.62 -15.51 21.72
CA VAL A 79 18.19 -15.46 21.39
C VAL A 79 17.91 -15.63 19.88
N PHE A 80 18.84 -15.21 19.01
CA PHE A 80 18.66 -15.22 17.55
C PHE A 80 19.73 -16.05 16.82
N GLY A 81 20.21 -17.14 17.43
CA GLY A 81 21.25 -18.01 16.87
C GLY A 81 20.82 -18.73 15.58
N VAL A 82 20.64 -18.01 14.47
CA VAL A 82 20.39 -18.61 13.16
C VAL A 82 21.65 -19.34 12.72
N LYS A 83 21.51 -20.64 12.45
CA LYS A 83 22.61 -21.47 11.93
C LYS A 83 23.15 -20.86 10.64
N LYS A 84 24.41 -20.45 10.65
CA LYS A 84 25.12 -20.00 9.44
C LYS A 84 25.59 -21.22 8.64
N VAL A 85 25.42 -21.16 7.32
CA VAL A 85 25.89 -22.18 6.38
C VAL A 85 26.80 -21.53 5.33
N PRO A 86 27.80 -22.26 4.78
CA PRO A 86 28.61 -21.72 3.70
C PRO A 86 27.75 -21.39 2.47
N TYR A 87 27.95 -20.20 1.92
CA TYR A 87 27.29 -19.76 0.71
C TYR A 87 27.96 -20.35 -0.53
N HIS A 88 27.19 -21.08 -1.33
CA HIS A 88 27.65 -21.69 -2.58
C HIS A 88 26.95 -21.02 -3.75
N ARG A 89 27.73 -20.62 -4.77
CA ARG A 89 27.22 -20.10 -6.04
C ARG A 89 28.11 -20.57 -7.17
N LEU A 90 27.54 -20.59 -8.38
CA LEU A 90 28.33 -20.78 -9.59
C LEU A 90 29.31 -19.61 -9.74
N ARG A 91 30.59 -19.93 -9.94
CA ARG A 91 31.63 -18.98 -10.36
C ARG A 91 31.72 -19.04 -11.88
N LEU A 92 31.58 -17.89 -12.51
CA LEU A 92 31.64 -17.75 -13.96
C LEU A 92 33.01 -17.18 -14.34
N HIS A 93 33.50 -17.55 -15.53
CA HIS A 93 34.60 -16.82 -16.16
C HIS A 93 34.11 -15.43 -16.59
N ASP A 94 35.00 -14.44 -16.63
CA ASP A 94 34.64 -13.05 -16.90
C ASP A 94 33.95 -12.87 -18.26
N ASP A 95 34.45 -13.55 -19.30
CA ASP A 95 33.82 -13.52 -20.64
C ASP A 95 32.39 -14.07 -20.63
N GLU A 96 32.14 -15.13 -19.87
CA GLU A 96 30.81 -15.71 -19.75
C GLU A 96 29.87 -14.79 -18.95
N ALA A 97 30.38 -14.18 -17.88
CA ALA A 97 29.63 -13.21 -17.09
C ALA A 97 29.21 -12.00 -17.96
N LEU A 98 30.14 -11.48 -18.77
CA LEU A 98 29.87 -10.39 -19.70
C LEU A 98 28.81 -10.78 -20.73
N LEU A 99 28.96 -11.94 -21.38
CA LEU A 99 27.98 -12.43 -22.36
C LEU A 99 26.59 -12.59 -21.74
N ARG A 100 26.49 -13.23 -20.57
CA ARG A 100 25.21 -13.42 -19.88
C ARG A 100 24.57 -12.09 -19.48
N SER A 101 25.36 -11.11 -19.04
CA SER A 101 24.84 -9.78 -18.73
C SER A 101 24.28 -9.06 -19.96
N GLN A 102 24.95 -9.18 -21.11
CA GLN A 102 24.50 -8.57 -22.36
C GLN A 102 23.19 -9.20 -22.85
N LEU A 103 23.13 -10.55 -22.85
CA LEU A 103 21.93 -11.27 -23.28
C LEU A 103 20.72 -10.95 -22.39
N PHE A 104 20.93 -10.90 -21.07
CA PHE A 104 19.86 -10.52 -20.15
C PHE A 104 19.40 -9.08 -20.37
N TYR A 105 20.33 -8.14 -20.57
CA TYR A 105 20.01 -6.75 -20.89
C TYR A 105 19.17 -6.65 -22.18
N GLU A 106 19.58 -7.28 -23.28
CA GLU A 106 18.83 -7.23 -24.54
C GLU A 106 17.44 -7.86 -24.41
N ASN A 107 17.28 -8.93 -23.62
CA ASN A 107 15.95 -9.48 -23.32
C ASN A 107 15.06 -8.46 -22.56
N MET A 108 15.58 -7.87 -21.48
CA MET A 108 14.84 -6.89 -20.68
C MET A 108 14.59 -5.56 -21.42
N LYS A 109 15.42 -5.24 -22.40
CA LYS A 109 15.25 -4.10 -23.31
C LYS A 109 13.99 -4.24 -24.16
N MET A 110 13.68 -5.45 -24.63
CA MET A 110 12.48 -5.74 -25.41
C MET A 110 11.17 -5.69 -24.60
N ARG A 111 11.23 -5.84 -23.27
CA ARG A 111 10.03 -5.84 -22.42
C ARG A 111 9.25 -4.53 -22.53
N ARG A 112 7.96 -4.60 -22.86
CA ARG A 112 7.01 -3.48 -22.85
C ARG A 112 5.80 -3.80 -21.97
N CYS A 113 5.04 -2.78 -21.58
CA CYS A 113 3.73 -2.99 -20.94
C CYS A 113 2.72 -3.24 -22.06
N VAL A 114 2.16 -4.45 -22.11
CA VAL A 114 1.23 -4.87 -23.16
C VAL A 114 -0.19 -4.92 -22.59
N GLN A 115 -1.13 -4.33 -23.33
CA GLN A 115 -2.54 -4.24 -22.96
C GLN A 115 -3.45 -4.97 -23.96
N GLU A 116 -2.88 -5.74 -24.88
CA GLU A 116 -3.61 -6.52 -25.88
C GLU A 116 -3.12 -7.97 -25.82
N PHE A 117 -4.01 -8.90 -25.45
CA PHE A 117 -3.63 -10.28 -25.13
C PHE A 117 -4.24 -11.29 -26.09
N SER A 118 -3.49 -12.36 -26.37
CA SER A 118 -3.98 -13.53 -27.07
C SER A 118 -4.90 -14.36 -26.16
N PRO A 119 -5.97 -14.98 -26.69
CA PRO A 119 -6.78 -15.94 -25.94
C PRO A 119 -6.05 -17.27 -25.68
N ARG A 120 -4.83 -17.45 -26.20
CA ARG A 120 -4.03 -18.66 -26.01
C ARG A 120 -3.89 -18.97 -24.49
N PRO A 121 -4.26 -20.18 -24.04
CA PRO A 121 -4.13 -20.54 -22.63
C PRO A 121 -2.67 -20.57 -22.22
N VAL A 122 -2.40 -20.17 -20.97
CA VAL A 122 -1.09 -20.26 -20.35
C VAL A 122 -1.08 -21.45 -19.39
N PRO A 123 -0.13 -22.39 -19.49
CA PRO A 123 -0.08 -23.53 -18.58
C PRO A 123 0.08 -23.10 -17.12
N SER A 124 -0.74 -23.65 -16.21
CA SER A 124 -0.69 -23.29 -14.79
C SER A 124 0.69 -23.52 -14.16
N LYS A 125 1.42 -24.55 -14.63
CA LYS A 125 2.79 -24.83 -14.17
C LYS A 125 3.76 -23.71 -14.53
N LEU A 126 3.57 -23.06 -15.67
CA LEU A 126 4.39 -21.92 -16.09
C LEU A 126 4.19 -20.74 -15.13
N ILE A 127 2.94 -20.40 -14.82
CA ILE A 127 2.61 -19.36 -13.84
C ILE A 127 3.19 -19.68 -12.45
N GLN A 128 3.08 -20.94 -12.00
CA GLN A 128 3.65 -21.37 -10.73
C GLN A 128 5.17 -21.20 -10.68
N ASN A 129 5.89 -21.58 -11.75
CA ASN A 129 7.34 -21.42 -11.80
C ASN A 129 7.74 -19.94 -11.75
N ILE A 130 7.01 -19.08 -12.45
CA ILE A 130 7.24 -17.63 -12.45
C ILE A 130 7.01 -17.02 -11.06
N ILE A 131 5.94 -17.41 -10.38
CA ILE A 131 5.66 -16.97 -9.00
C ILE A 131 6.71 -17.50 -8.02
N LYS A 132 7.19 -18.73 -8.19
CA LYS A 132 8.29 -19.28 -7.39
C LYS A 132 9.56 -18.44 -7.53
N SER A 133 9.90 -18.04 -8.75
CA SER A 133 11.05 -17.14 -8.99
C SER A 133 10.86 -15.80 -8.27
N ALA A 134 9.67 -15.20 -8.34
CA ALA A 134 9.36 -13.97 -7.59
C ALA A 134 9.50 -14.16 -6.08
N GLY A 135 9.09 -15.32 -5.55
CA GLY A 135 9.23 -15.66 -4.13
C GLY A 135 10.67 -15.79 -3.63
N MET A 136 11.67 -15.84 -4.52
CA MET A 136 13.10 -15.82 -4.16
C MET A 136 13.64 -14.41 -3.91
N ALA A 137 12.79 -13.39 -3.97
CA ALA A 137 13.15 -12.02 -3.65
C ALA A 137 13.63 -11.89 -2.19
N PRO A 138 14.55 -10.95 -1.90
CA PRO A 138 14.89 -10.61 -0.53
C PRO A 138 13.70 -9.93 0.17
N SER A 139 13.60 -10.12 1.48
CA SER A 139 12.66 -9.42 2.34
C SER A 139 13.28 -9.10 3.69
N ALA A 140 12.93 -7.95 4.26
CA ALA A 140 13.38 -7.57 5.59
C ALA A 140 12.92 -8.61 6.61
N GLY A 141 13.84 -9.07 7.46
CA GLY A 141 13.55 -10.13 8.44
C GLY A 141 13.17 -11.48 7.84
N ASN A 142 13.39 -11.70 6.53
CA ASN A 142 12.93 -12.89 5.79
C ASN A 142 11.40 -13.13 5.89
N LEU A 143 10.63 -12.06 6.12
CA LEU A 143 9.18 -12.15 6.38
C LEU A 143 8.37 -12.56 5.16
N GLN A 144 8.90 -12.36 3.94
CA GLN A 144 8.24 -12.69 2.67
C GLN A 144 6.77 -12.21 2.62
N PRO A 145 6.50 -10.89 2.82
CA PRO A 145 5.16 -10.38 3.13
C PRO A 145 4.27 -10.21 1.89
N TRP A 146 4.27 -11.20 0.99
CA TRP A 146 3.57 -11.19 -0.28
C TRP A 146 2.60 -12.37 -0.40
N MET A 147 1.47 -12.11 -1.06
CA MET A 147 0.58 -13.17 -1.54
C MET A 147 0.21 -12.90 -2.99
N PHE A 148 0.22 -13.95 -3.82
CA PHE A 148 -0.14 -13.87 -5.23
C PHE A 148 -1.47 -14.59 -5.45
N CYS A 149 -2.55 -13.85 -5.67
CA CYS A 149 -3.84 -14.43 -6.03
C CYS A 149 -3.92 -14.55 -7.56
N VAL A 150 -3.86 -15.76 -8.08
CA VAL A 150 -3.95 -16.04 -9.52
C VAL A 150 -5.42 -16.26 -9.88
N VAL A 151 -5.98 -15.37 -10.70
CA VAL A 151 -7.39 -15.40 -11.11
C VAL A 151 -7.50 -15.77 -12.58
N SER A 152 -8.12 -16.91 -12.87
CA SER A 152 -8.47 -17.34 -14.24
C SER A 152 -9.97 -17.31 -14.53
N SER A 153 -10.83 -17.28 -13.50
CA SER A 153 -12.29 -17.19 -13.63
C SER A 153 -12.70 -15.90 -14.36
N SER A 154 -13.54 -16.06 -15.38
CA SER A 154 -14.16 -14.97 -16.14
C SER A 154 -14.95 -14.04 -15.23
N GLU A 155 -15.71 -14.61 -14.30
CA GLU A 155 -16.61 -13.90 -13.39
C GLU A 155 -15.80 -13.01 -12.43
N LEU A 156 -14.75 -13.57 -11.82
CA LEU A 156 -13.88 -12.82 -10.91
C LEU A 156 -13.08 -11.74 -11.65
N LYS A 157 -12.56 -12.03 -12.85
CA LYS A 157 -11.88 -11.01 -13.66
C LYS A 157 -12.82 -9.87 -14.04
N ALA A 158 -14.07 -10.18 -14.42
CA ALA A 158 -15.08 -9.18 -14.75
C ALA A 158 -15.43 -8.32 -13.53
N ALA A 159 -15.63 -8.93 -12.36
CA ALA A 159 -15.89 -8.20 -11.12
C ALA A 159 -14.74 -7.25 -10.75
N ILE A 160 -13.49 -7.72 -10.85
CA ILE A 160 -12.30 -6.88 -10.58
C ILE A 160 -12.21 -5.73 -11.59
N ARG A 161 -12.40 -6.01 -12.88
CA ARG A 161 -12.41 -4.97 -13.92
C ARG A 161 -13.47 -3.90 -13.63
N ASN A 162 -14.69 -4.31 -13.30
CA ASN A 162 -15.78 -3.37 -13.00
C ASN A 162 -15.43 -2.46 -11.82
N ILE A 163 -14.85 -3.01 -10.75
CA ILE A 163 -14.38 -2.23 -9.60
C ILE A 163 -13.34 -1.20 -10.05
N VAL A 164 -12.33 -1.62 -10.83
CA VAL A 164 -11.26 -0.72 -11.29
C VAL A 164 -11.81 0.39 -12.18
N GLU A 165 -12.61 0.04 -13.19
CA GLU A 165 -13.15 1.02 -14.14
C GLU A 165 -14.15 1.99 -13.46
N GLU A 166 -14.92 1.55 -12.46
CA GLU A 166 -15.81 2.41 -11.69
C GLU A 166 -15.04 3.45 -10.87
N GLU A 167 -14.02 3.03 -10.12
CA GLU A 167 -13.20 3.93 -9.29
C GLU A 167 -12.37 4.90 -10.13
N GLU A 168 -11.81 4.44 -11.24
CA GLU A 168 -11.10 5.27 -12.23
C GLU A 168 -12.06 6.33 -12.79
N ARG A 169 -13.25 5.93 -13.27
CA ARG A 169 -14.25 6.86 -13.79
C ARG A 169 -14.67 7.90 -12.76
N SER A 170 -14.94 7.48 -11.51
CA SER A 170 -15.30 8.40 -10.43
C SER A 170 -14.15 9.34 -10.06
N THR A 171 -12.90 8.90 -10.17
CA THR A 171 -11.73 9.72 -9.88
C THR A 171 -11.55 10.79 -10.94
N TYR A 172 -11.60 10.40 -12.21
CA TYR A 172 -11.51 11.34 -13.34
C TYR A 172 -12.67 12.34 -13.37
N SER A 173 -13.90 11.93 -13.03
CA SER A 173 -15.05 12.82 -13.04
C SER A 173 -15.10 13.81 -11.87
N LYS A 174 -14.47 13.51 -10.73
CA LYS A 174 -14.60 14.30 -9.49
C LYS A 174 -13.36 15.10 -9.10
N LYS A 175 -12.16 14.65 -9.48
CA LYS A 175 -10.90 15.10 -8.84
C LYS A 175 -9.87 15.72 -9.79
N MET A 176 -10.07 15.61 -11.10
CA MET A 176 -9.23 16.31 -12.08
C MET A 176 -10.00 17.54 -12.55
N GLY A 177 -9.39 18.73 -12.46
CA GLY A 177 -10.04 20.01 -12.79
C GLY A 177 -10.57 20.07 -14.23
N ALA A 178 -11.44 21.04 -14.52
CA ALA A 178 -12.10 21.20 -15.82
C ALA A 178 -11.11 21.24 -17.00
N ASP A 179 -9.94 21.86 -16.82
CA ASP A 179 -8.89 21.95 -17.84
C ASP A 179 -8.33 20.56 -18.21
N TRP A 180 -8.09 19.71 -17.20
CA TRP A 180 -7.59 18.35 -17.44
C TRP A 180 -8.66 17.49 -18.12
N VAL A 181 -9.93 17.62 -17.71
CA VAL A 181 -11.07 16.89 -18.31
C VAL A 181 -11.26 17.25 -19.78
N LEU A 182 -10.98 18.48 -20.20
CA LEU A 182 -11.01 18.90 -21.60
C LEU A 182 -9.81 18.32 -22.38
N ASP A 183 -8.61 18.32 -21.81
CA ASP A 183 -7.40 17.75 -22.43
C ASP A 183 -7.50 16.23 -22.63
N VAL A 184 -8.22 15.51 -21.76
CA VAL A 184 -8.46 14.06 -21.91
C VAL A 184 -9.75 13.70 -22.65
N ALA A 185 -10.62 14.65 -22.97
CA ALA A 185 -11.86 14.37 -23.70
C ALA A 185 -11.60 13.82 -25.12
N GLU A 186 -10.48 14.20 -25.74
CA GLU A 186 -10.03 13.65 -27.02
C GLU A 186 -9.40 12.25 -26.90
N LEU A 187 -8.95 11.86 -25.70
CA LEU A 187 -8.39 10.54 -25.43
C LEU A 187 -9.53 9.55 -25.21
N LYS A 188 -9.95 8.90 -26.31
CA LYS A 188 -10.88 7.77 -26.33
C LYS A 188 -10.54 6.74 -25.22
N VAL A 189 -11.25 6.87 -24.10
CA VAL A 189 -11.43 5.92 -23.00
C VAL A 189 -10.17 5.60 -22.15
N ILE A 190 -9.63 6.61 -21.45
CA ILE A 190 -8.52 6.45 -20.49
C ILE A 190 -8.85 5.50 -19.33
N TRP A 191 -10.12 5.41 -18.92
CA TRP A 191 -10.54 4.62 -17.76
C TRP A 191 -10.82 3.15 -18.06
N SER A 192 -10.97 2.76 -19.33
CA SER A 192 -11.27 1.36 -19.65
C SER A 192 -10.02 0.49 -19.59
N ARG A 193 -10.20 -0.74 -19.11
CA ARG A 193 -9.15 -1.71 -18.79
C ARG A 193 -9.56 -3.10 -19.31
N PRO A 194 -9.87 -3.27 -20.61
CA PRO A 194 -10.40 -4.52 -21.15
C PRO A 194 -9.46 -5.72 -20.98
N TYR A 195 -8.17 -5.44 -20.98
CA TYR A 195 -7.12 -6.41 -20.72
C TYR A 195 -7.21 -7.13 -19.37
N LEU A 196 -7.88 -6.56 -18.37
CA LEU A 196 -8.10 -7.24 -17.07
C LEU A 196 -9.00 -8.47 -17.22
N THR A 197 -9.81 -8.52 -18.27
CA THR A 197 -10.67 -9.65 -18.63
C THR A 197 -10.11 -10.48 -19.78
N GLU A 198 -9.47 -9.86 -20.77
CA GLU A 198 -8.94 -10.55 -21.96
C GLU A 198 -7.74 -11.44 -21.64
N ALA A 199 -6.85 -11.00 -20.74
CA ALA A 199 -5.70 -11.81 -20.36
C ALA A 199 -6.17 -13.13 -19.70
N PRO A 200 -5.59 -14.28 -20.07
CA PRO A 200 -6.01 -15.58 -19.56
C PRO A 200 -5.86 -15.68 -18.03
N HIS A 201 -4.87 -15.02 -17.45
CA HIS A 201 -4.69 -14.91 -16.01
C HIS A 201 -4.60 -13.46 -15.57
N LEU A 202 -5.10 -13.17 -14.37
CA LEU A 202 -4.88 -11.93 -13.65
C LEU A 202 -4.19 -12.27 -12.33
N ILE A 203 -2.94 -11.85 -12.16
CA ILE A 203 -2.22 -11.99 -10.89
C ILE A 203 -2.49 -10.74 -10.05
N VAL A 204 -3.18 -10.91 -8.93
CA VAL A 204 -3.38 -9.86 -7.92
C VAL A 204 -2.29 -10.02 -6.87
N VAL A 205 -1.34 -9.08 -6.86
CA VAL A 205 -0.25 -9.05 -5.89
C VAL A 205 -0.76 -8.37 -4.63
N MET A 206 -0.70 -9.08 -3.51
CA MET A 206 -1.14 -8.62 -2.20
C MET A 206 0.08 -8.34 -1.32
N LYS A 207 0.04 -7.20 -0.62
CA LYS A 207 0.96 -6.82 0.45
C LYS A 207 0.37 -7.28 1.78
N GLN A 208 1.11 -8.07 2.54
CA GLN A 208 0.76 -8.36 3.93
C GLN A 208 1.25 -7.20 4.80
N VAL A 209 0.33 -6.53 5.52
CA VAL A 209 0.65 -5.37 6.36
C VAL A 209 0.98 -5.77 7.80
N GLU A 210 0.40 -6.85 8.29
CA GLU A 210 0.60 -7.37 9.64
C GLU A 210 0.72 -8.90 9.58
N PHE A 211 1.72 -9.46 10.26
CA PHE A 211 1.83 -10.91 10.42
C PHE A 211 1.09 -11.34 11.69
N ALA A 212 0.18 -12.32 11.57
CA ALA A 212 -0.22 -13.11 12.71
C ALA A 212 0.99 -13.95 13.15
N ALA A 213 1.24 -13.95 14.46
CA ALA A 213 2.39 -14.54 15.13
C ALA A 213 2.45 -16.07 14.99
N HIS A 214 2.88 -16.59 13.85
CA HIS A 214 2.96 -18.05 13.65
C HIS A 214 4.34 -18.57 13.24
N LEU A 215 5.34 -17.71 13.07
CA LEU A 215 6.63 -18.17 12.54
C LEU A 215 7.85 -17.91 13.43
N ILE A 216 7.72 -17.17 14.54
CA ILE A 216 8.92 -16.79 15.31
C ILE A 216 8.78 -17.04 16.82
N ASN A 217 7.59 -16.97 17.43
CA ASN A 217 7.42 -17.31 18.84
C ASN A 217 5.98 -17.80 19.10
N ASP A 218 5.81 -18.72 20.05
CA ASP A 218 4.51 -19.09 20.65
C ASP A 218 3.84 -17.91 21.39
N SER A 219 4.44 -16.72 21.36
CA SER A 219 3.79 -15.48 21.80
C SER A 219 2.89 -14.96 20.67
N ASN A 220 1.61 -14.73 20.99
CA ASN A 220 0.62 -14.09 20.12
C ASN A 220 0.94 -12.60 19.79
N GLU A 221 2.20 -12.20 19.77
CA GLU A 221 2.61 -10.83 19.47
C GLU A 221 2.70 -10.59 17.96
N LEU A 222 1.85 -9.69 17.47
CA LEU A 222 1.87 -9.24 16.09
C LEU A 222 3.25 -8.70 15.72
N THR A 223 3.87 -9.26 14.69
CA THR A 223 5.13 -8.74 14.15
C THR A 223 4.83 -7.74 13.05
N SER A 224 5.37 -6.53 13.20
CA SER A 224 5.26 -5.48 12.18
C SER A 224 6.06 -5.88 10.94
N THR A 225 5.44 -5.76 9.76
CA THR A 225 6.13 -6.01 8.50
C THR A 225 6.91 -4.77 8.05
N HIS A 226 8.12 -4.60 8.57
CA HIS A 226 8.98 -3.50 8.16
C HIS A 226 9.35 -3.61 6.67
N TYR A 227 9.36 -2.47 5.96
CA TYR A 227 9.78 -2.37 4.55
C TYR A 227 9.05 -3.33 3.58
N ASN A 228 7.82 -3.71 3.91
CA ASN A 228 7.01 -4.63 3.10
C ASN A 228 6.80 -4.10 1.66
N GLN A 229 6.57 -2.81 1.49
CA GLN A 229 6.41 -2.18 0.17
C GLN A 229 7.68 -2.26 -0.68
N ILE A 230 8.86 -2.03 -0.09
CA ILE A 230 10.15 -2.14 -0.79
C ILE A 230 10.38 -3.60 -1.19
N SER A 231 10.15 -4.52 -0.26
CA SER A 231 10.26 -5.97 -0.49
C SER A 231 9.37 -6.38 -1.67
N LEU A 232 8.10 -5.95 -1.69
CA LEU A 232 7.18 -6.22 -2.79
C LEU A 232 7.62 -5.59 -4.12
N GLY A 233 8.20 -4.39 -4.11
CA GLY A 233 8.72 -3.75 -5.32
C GLY A 233 9.79 -4.61 -5.99
N ILE A 234 10.72 -5.16 -5.20
CA ILE A 234 11.77 -6.08 -5.69
C ILE A 234 11.15 -7.38 -6.20
N THR A 235 10.22 -7.97 -5.44
CA THR A 235 9.49 -9.19 -5.80
C THR A 235 8.76 -9.05 -7.12
N VAL A 236 8.06 -7.94 -7.35
CA VAL A 236 7.37 -7.66 -8.60
C VAL A 236 8.36 -7.43 -9.74
N GLY A 237 9.51 -6.81 -9.47
CA GLY A 237 10.60 -6.70 -10.44
C GLY A 237 11.07 -8.07 -10.96
N ILE A 238 11.30 -9.02 -10.06
CA ILE A 238 11.67 -10.41 -10.41
C ILE A 238 10.53 -11.11 -11.14
N LEU A 239 9.28 -10.93 -10.69
CA LEU A 239 8.09 -11.49 -11.35
C LEU A 239 8.00 -11.03 -12.81
N ILE A 240 8.18 -9.73 -13.07
CA ILE A 240 8.14 -9.15 -14.42
C ILE A 240 9.29 -9.66 -15.28
N ALA A 241 10.50 -9.79 -14.72
CA ALA A 241 11.63 -10.36 -15.44
C ALA A 241 11.38 -11.83 -15.82
N ALA A 242 10.84 -12.62 -14.90
CA ALA A 242 10.49 -14.02 -15.16
C ALA A 242 9.36 -14.19 -16.19
N LEU A 243 8.37 -13.29 -16.20
CA LEU A 243 7.33 -13.24 -17.24
C LEU A 243 7.95 -13.00 -18.62
N GLN A 244 8.81 -11.98 -18.73
CA GLN A 244 9.52 -11.64 -19.97
C GLN A 244 10.36 -12.81 -20.48
N ASP A 245 11.13 -13.45 -19.59
CA ASP A 245 11.97 -14.60 -19.93
C ASP A 245 11.16 -15.81 -20.40
N ALA A 246 9.97 -16.02 -19.82
CA ALA A 246 9.03 -17.07 -20.23
C ALA A 246 8.26 -16.76 -21.52
N GLY A 247 8.49 -15.61 -22.17
CA GLY A 247 7.78 -15.20 -23.38
C GLY A 247 6.33 -14.73 -23.13
N LEU A 248 6.00 -14.39 -21.88
CA LEU A 248 4.71 -13.82 -21.51
C LEU A 248 4.81 -12.30 -21.39
N ALA A 249 3.68 -11.64 -21.61
CA ALA A 249 3.55 -10.20 -21.46
C ALA A 249 2.65 -9.85 -20.26
N THR A 250 2.80 -8.63 -19.77
CA THR A 250 1.94 -8.05 -18.75
C THR A 250 1.89 -6.53 -18.88
N SER A 251 0.93 -5.90 -18.19
CA SER A 251 0.91 -4.47 -17.92
C SER A 251 0.73 -4.27 -16.42
N ILE A 252 1.33 -3.20 -15.89
CA ILE A 252 1.22 -2.87 -14.47
C ILE A 252 -0.02 -2.01 -14.27
N THR A 253 -0.97 -2.47 -13.46
CA THR A 253 -2.18 -1.71 -13.12
C THR A 253 -2.26 -1.52 -11.62
N TYR A 254 -2.40 -0.27 -11.19
CA TYR A 254 -2.64 0.09 -9.80
C TYR A 254 -4.13 0.38 -9.60
N PRO A 255 -4.85 -0.37 -8.75
CA PRO A 255 -6.29 -0.18 -8.56
C PRO A 255 -6.58 1.00 -7.63
N LEU A 256 -6.58 2.22 -8.17
CA LEU A 256 -6.90 3.46 -7.45
C LEU A 256 -8.22 3.30 -6.67
N TYR A 257 -8.17 3.43 -5.35
CA TYR A 257 -9.31 3.30 -4.41
C TYR A 257 -10.11 1.97 -4.46
N GLY A 258 -9.83 1.06 -5.40
CA GLY A 258 -10.53 -0.22 -5.56
C GLY A 258 -9.96 -1.38 -4.74
N GLY A 259 -8.79 -1.19 -4.11
CA GLY A 259 -8.06 -2.26 -3.40
C GLY A 259 -8.88 -3.01 -2.34
N GLU A 260 -9.64 -2.29 -1.50
CA GLU A 260 -10.46 -2.92 -0.44
C GLU A 260 -11.62 -3.75 -1.03
N LYS A 261 -12.29 -3.22 -2.06
CA LYS A 261 -13.38 -3.92 -2.77
C LYS A 261 -12.85 -5.21 -3.43
N ILE A 262 -11.68 -5.14 -4.06
CA ILE A 262 -11.01 -6.30 -4.68
C ILE A 262 -10.62 -7.33 -3.62
N ARG A 263 -10.02 -6.90 -2.50
CA ARG A 263 -9.66 -7.79 -1.37
C ARG A 263 -10.87 -8.57 -0.85
N LYS A 264 -12.00 -7.88 -0.65
CA LYS A 264 -13.26 -8.50 -0.20
C LYS A 264 -13.79 -9.51 -1.23
N HIS A 265 -13.76 -9.19 -2.52
CA HIS A 265 -14.17 -10.12 -3.59
C HIS A 265 -13.30 -11.37 -3.63
N LEU A 266 -12.00 -11.23 -3.41
CA LEU A 266 -11.05 -12.34 -3.31
C LEU A 266 -11.08 -13.06 -1.95
N LYS A 267 -11.96 -12.64 -1.04
CA LYS A 267 -12.10 -13.19 0.32
C LYS A 267 -10.77 -13.23 1.08
N ARG A 268 -9.94 -12.20 0.90
CA ARG A 268 -8.63 -12.06 1.55
C ARG A 268 -8.78 -11.42 2.94
N PRO A 269 -7.92 -11.78 3.90
CA PRO A 269 -8.00 -11.29 5.27
C PRO A 269 -7.68 -9.78 5.35
N PRO A 270 -8.11 -9.08 6.41
CA PRO A 270 -7.95 -7.64 6.52
C PRO A 270 -6.50 -7.16 6.61
N ASN A 271 -5.58 -8.03 7.01
CA ASN A 271 -4.14 -7.78 7.06
C ASN A 271 -3.44 -7.90 5.69
N GLU A 272 -4.20 -8.08 4.62
CA GLU A 272 -3.70 -8.02 3.25
C GLU A 272 -4.28 -6.81 2.51
N GLU A 273 -3.45 -6.17 1.69
CA GLU A 273 -3.82 -5.05 0.85
C GLU A 273 -3.43 -5.33 -0.60
N VAL A 274 -4.26 -4.94 -1.55
CA VAL A 274 -3.90 -5.08 -2.97
C VAL A 274 -2.76 -4.12 -3.29
N PHE A 275 -1.64 -4.65 -3.78
CA PHE A 275 -0.48 -3.88 -4.21
C PHE A 275 -0.57 -3.54 -5.71
N LEU A 276 -0.70 -4.56 -6.56
CA LEU A 276 -0.75 -4.41 -8.02
C LEU A 276 -1.64 -5.48 -8.67
N LEU A 277 -2.20 -5.14 -9.82
CA LEU A 277 -2.91 -6.04 -10.73
C LEU A 277 -2.06 -6.26 -11.98
N LEU A 278 -1.77 -7.52 -12.29
CA LEU A 278 -0.94 -7.92 -13.43
C LEU A 278 -1.74 -8.88 -14.33
N PRO A 279 -2.41 -8.41 -15.39
CA PRO A 279 -2.90 -9.27 -16.47
C PRO A 279 -1.71 -10.01 -17.10
N VAL A 280 -1.80 -11.32 -17.27
CA VAL A 280 -0.73 -12.17 -17.77
C VAL A 280 -1.24 -13.05 -18.89
N GLY A 281 -0.52 -13.04 -20.02
CA GLY A 281 -0.81 -13.83 -21.20
C GLY A 281 0.24 -13.66 -22.28
N PHE A 282 0.07 -14.38 -23.39
CA PHE A 282 0.81 -14.06 -24.61
C PHE A 282 0.28 -12.75 -25.22
N PRO A 283 1.13 -11.90 -25.80
CA PRO A 283 0.66 -10.73 -26.52
C PRO A 283 -0.22 -11.14 -27.71
N ALA A 284 -1.21 -10.31 -28.06
CA ALA A 284 -1.96 -10.50 -29.30
C ALA A 284 -1.03 -10.36 -30.52
N LYS A 285 -1.38 -11.01 -31.64
CA LYS A 285 -0.53 -11.04 -32.86
C LYS A 285 -0.20 -9.64 -33.38
N ASN A 286 -1.15 -8.72 -33.27
CA ASN A 286 -1.02 -7.34 -33.73
C ASN A 286 -0.98 -6.34 -32.55
N ALA A 287 -0.59 -6.80 -31.36
CA ALA A 287 -0.53 -5.95 -30.18
C ALA A 287 0.37 -4.74 -30.43
N THR A 288 -0.13 -3.56 -30.12
CA THR A 288 0.62 -2.32 -30.25
C THR A 288 1.10 -1.83 -28.90
N VAL A 289 2.19 -1.06 -28.91
CA VAL A 289 2.72 -0.37 -27.74
C VAL A 289 3.09 1.04 -28.13
N PRO A 290 2.91 2.04 -27.24
CA PRO A 290 3.33 3.41 -27.54
C PRO A 290 4.83 3.47 -27.86
N ASP A 291 5.27 4.35 -28.76
CA ASP A 291 6.69 4.49 -29.09
C ASP A 291 7.46 5.35 -28.07
N LEU A 292 7.53 4.86 -26.83
CA LEU A 292 8.26 5.51 -25.74
C LEU A 292 9.72 5.09 -25.74
N LYS A 293 10.63 6.06 -25.56
CA LYS A 293 12.06 5.81 -25.42
C LYS A 293 12.45 5.77 -23.93
N ARG A 294 13.38 4.87 -23.60
CA ARG A 294 14.01 4.84 -22.27
C ARG A 294 15.15 5.83 -22.24
N LYS A 295 15.47 6.31 -21.04
CA LYS A 295 16.69 7.09 -20.80
C LYS A 295 17.93 6.31 -21.23
N SER A 296 18.93 7.04 -21.69
CA SER A 296 20.28 6.54 -21.97
C SER A 296 20.99 6.08 -20.68
N LEU A 297 22.10 5.37 -20.83
CA LEU A 297 22.88 4.90 -19.67
C LEU A 297 23.46 6.09 -18.89
N GLU A 298 23.93 7.10 -19.61
CA GLU A 298 24.56 8.32 -19.10
C GLU A 298 23.60 9.13 -18.22
N GLU A 299 22.29 9.02 -18.48
CA GLU A 299 21.27 9.68 -17.66
C GLU A 299 20.99 8.97 -16.33
N ILE A 300 21.31 7.68 -16.20
CA ILE A 300 20.91 6.85 -15.06
C ILE A 300 22.07 6.35 -14.21
N ILE A 301 23.33 6.51 -14.66
CA ILE A 301 24.52 6.10 -13.90
C ILE A 301 25.37 7.30 -13.47
N ARG A 302 25.89 7.26 -12.25
CA ARG A 302 26.93 8.16 -11.74
C ARG A 302 28.00 7.28 -11.10
N CYS A 303 29.22 7.38 -11.61
CA CYS A 303 30.37 6.64 -11.08
C CYS A 303 31.19 7.60 -10.22
N TYR A 304 31.49 7.17 -9.00
CA TYR A 304 32.38 7.86 -8.07
C TYR A 304 33.60 6.95 -7.89
N ALA A 305 34.79 7.49 -8.18
CA ALA A 305 36.06 6.80 -8.01
C ALA A 305 36.62 7.05 -6.61
#